data_AF-A0A7Y9JIX8-F1
#
_entry.id   AF-A0A7Y9JIX8-F1
#
_cell.length_a   1.000
_cell.length_b   1.000
_cell.length_c   1.000
_cell.angle_alpha   90.00
_cell.angle_beta   90.00
_cell.angle_gamma   90.00
#
_symmetry.space_group_name_H-M   'P 1'
#
loop_
_entity.id
_entity.type
_entity.pdbx_description
1 polymer ?
#
loop_
_entity_poly.entity_id
_entity_poly.type
_entity_poly.pdbx_seq_one_letter_code
_entity_poly.pdbx_strand_id
1 'polypeptide(L)' 'MGCGDTSPVFPGKRYLDWRLDDPAGRGVDAVRPTRDEIRARVEALAAELTA' A
#
# COMPACT_ATOMS: atom_id res chain seq x y z
N MET A 1 -4.99 -4.79 -0.30
CA MET A 1 -3.80 -5.57 -0.71
C MET A 1 -3.19 -6.20 0.53
N GLY A 2 -3.34 -7.51 0.68
CA GLY A 2 -2.68 -8.28 1.74
C GLY A 2 -2.70 -9.73 1.27
N CYS A 3 -1.52 -10.34 1.11
CA CYS A 3 -1.41 -11.75 0.73
C CYS A 3 -1.80 -12.71 1.89
N GLY A 4 -2.43 -12.18 2.94
CA GLY A 4 -2.50 -12.79 4.27
C GLY A 4 -1.19 -12.62 5.04
N ASP A 5 -1.25 -12.86 6.37
CA ASP A 5 -0.12 -12.83 7.32
C ASP A 5 0.92 -13.95 7.09
N THR A 6 1.02 -14.46 5.85
CA THR A 6 1.83 -15.62 5.47
C THR A 6 3.25 -15.26 5.08
N SER A 7 3.60 -13.97 5.03
CA SER A 7 4.97 -13.53 4.72
C SER A 7 5.87 -13.64 5.95
N PRO A 8 7.01 -14.35 5.88
CA PRO A 8 7.94 -14.43 7.00
C PRO A 8 8.50 -13.05 7.37
N VAL A 9 8.55 -12.77 8.67
CA VAL A 9 9.10 -11.53 9.22
C VAL A 9 10.60 -11.71 9.45
N PHE A 10 11.39 -10.82 8.86
CA PHE A 10 12.84 -10.81 8.92
C PHE A 10 13.33 -9.68 9.84
N PRO A 11 14.35 -9.92 10.69
CA PRO A 11 14.90 -8.90 11.57
C PRO A 11 15.57 -7.77 10.78
N GLY A 12 15.51 -6.55 11.32
CA GLY A 12 16.11 -5.35 10.71
C GLY A 12 15.34 -4.79 9.50
N LYS A 13 14.12 -5.28 9.23
CA LYS A 13 13.24 -4.75 8.19
C LYS A 13 12.10 -3.94 8.81
N ARG A 14 11.76 -2.82 8.17
CA ARG A 14 10.55 -2.06 8.48
C ARG A 14 9.42 -2.55 7.59
N TYR A 15 8.42 -3.18 8.19
CA TYR A 15 7.21 -3.62 7.52
C TYR A 15 6.15 -2.52 7.58
N LEU A 16 5.55 -2.20 6.45
CA LEU A 16 4.44 -1.25 6.34
C LEU A 16 3.25 -2.00 5.78
N ASP A 17 2.15 -2.03 6.52
CA ASP A 17 0.88 -2.57 6.06
C ASP A 17 -0.13 -1.44 5.86
N TRP A 18 -0.66 -1.37 4.65
CA TRP A 18 -1.58 -0.35 4.20
C TRP A 18 -2.92 -1.01 3.92
N ARG A 19 -3.84 -0.87 4.88
CA ARG A 19 -5.25 -1.21 4.65
C ARG A 19 -5.81 -0.25 3.59
N LEU A 20 -6.34 -0.86 2.55
CA LEU A 20 -6.89 -0.23 1.35
C LEU A 20 -8.08 -1.06 0.92
N ASP A 21 -9.16 -0.39 0.53
CA ASP A 21 -10.32 -1.06 -0.06
C ASP A 21 -9.94 -1.75 -1.36
N ASP A 22 -10.44 -2.98 -1.54
CA ASP A 22 -10.22 -3.74 -2.76
C ASP A 22 -11.21 -3.31 -3.85
N PRO A 23 -10.74 -2.69 -4.95
CA PRO A 23 -11.60 -2.31 -6.05
C PRO A 23 -11.82 -3.46 -7.04
N ALA A 24 -11.30 -4.67 -6.78
CA ALA A 24 -11.49 -5.81 -7.68
C ALA A 24 -12.98 -6.08 -7.95
N GLY A 25 -13.30 -6.35 -9.22
CA GLY A 25 -14.67 -6.52 -9.68
C GLY A 25 -15.50 -5.23 -9.73
N ARG A 26 -14.93 -4.07 -9.37
CA ARG A 26 -15.56 -2.76 -9.51
C ARG A 26 -15.01 -2.03 -10.75
N GLY A 27 -15.81 -1.13 -11.32
CA GLY A 27 -15.41 -0.33 -12.48
C GLY A 27 -14.25 0.63 -12.19
N VAL A 28 -13.73 1.29 -13.23
CA VAL A 28 -12.54 2.17 -13.13
C VAL A 28 -12.68 3.29 -12.10
N ASP A 29 -13.89 3.78 -11.87
CA ASP A 29 -14.16 4.85 -10.91
C ASP A 29 -13.94 4.42 -9.46
N ALA A 30 -14.03 3.11 -9.16
CA ALA A 30 -13.67 2.57 -7.86
C ALA A 30 -12.15 2.34 -7.71
N VAL A 31 -11.43 2.16 -8.82
CA VAL A 31 -9.98 1.94 -8.82
C VAL A 31 -9.21 3.25 -8.61
N ARG A 32 -9.69 4.35 -9.21
CA ARG A 32 -8.99 5.65 -9.19
C ARG A 32 -8.73 6.17 -7.76
N PRO A 33 -9.68 6.16 -6.82
CA PRO A 33 -9.44 6.59 -5.44
C PRO A 33 -8.37 5.76 -4.75
N THR A 34 -8.44 4.41 -4.85
CA THR A 34 -7.45 3.51 -4.26
C THR A 34 -6.04 3.77 -4.83
N ARG A 35 -5.93 3.99 -6.14
CA ARG A 35 -4.66 4.34 -6.79
C ARG A 35 -4.10 5.65 -6.25
N ASP A 36 -4.93 6.68 -6.13
CA ASP A 36 -4.51 8.01 -5.71
C ASP A 36 -4.06 8.02 -4.24
N GLU A 37 -4.72 7.22 -3.40
CA GLU A 37 -4.28 6.98 -2.03
C GLU A 37 -2.93 6.25 -1.96
N ILE A 38 -2.72 5.20 -2.76
CA ILE A 38 -1.43 4.51 -2.85
C ILE A 38 -0.33 5.50 -3.27
N ARG A 39 -0.60 6.34 -4.26
CA ARG A 39 0.35 7.34 -4.75
C ARG A 39 0.80 8.28 -3.63
N ALA A 40 -0.15 8.87 -2.90
CA ALA A 40 0.17 9.80 -1.81
C ALA A 40 1.03 9.13 -0.72
N ARG A 41 0.71 7.89 -0.36
CA ARG A 41 1.47 7.14 0.66
C ARG A 41 2.89 6.81 0.19
N VAL A 42 3.07 6.44 -1.08
CA VAL A 42 4.39 6.17 -1.68
C VAL A 42 5.23 7.45 -1.75
N GLU A 43 4.66 8.58 -2.17
CA GLU A 43 5.36 9.86 -2.23
C GLU A 43 5.84 10.29 -0.84
N ALA A 44 4.99 10.16 0.19
CA ALA A 44 5.37 10.45 1.57
C ALA A 44 6.49 9.53 2.09
N LEU A 45 6.41 8.23 1.81
CA LEU A 45 7.44 7.26 2.17
C LEU A 45 8.78 7.56 1.48
N ALA A 46 8.74 7.93 0.20
CA ALA A 46 9.95 8.28 -0.55
C ALA A 46 10.62 9.52 0.05
N ALA A 47 9.84 10.54 0.44
CA ALA A 47 10.36 11.72 1.12
C ALA A 47 11.00 11.35 2.47
N GLU A 48 10.38 10.47 3.25
CA GLU A 48 10.93 9.99 4.52
C GLU A 48 12.27 9.26 4.35
N LEU A 49 12.40 8.42 3.32
CA LEU A 49 13.61 7.61 3.10
C LEU A 49 14.79 8.37 2.47
N THR A 50 14.53 9.55 1.91
CA THR A 50 15.54 10.37 1.22
C THR A 50 15.92 11.63 2.00
N ALA A 51 15.32 11.83 3.18
CA ALA A 51 15.66 12.89 4.12
C ALA A 51 16.95 12.62 4.91
#